data_AF-A0A174YML4-F1
#
_entry.id   AF-A0A174YML4-F1
#
_cell.length_a   1.000
_cell.length_b   1.000
_cell.length_c   1.000
_cell.angle_alpha   90.00
_cell.angle_beta   90.00
_cell.angle_gamma   90.00
#
_symmetry.space_group_name_H-M   'P 1'
#
loop_
_entity.id
_entity.type
_entity.pdbx_description
1 polymer ?
#
loop_
_entity_poly.entity_id
_entity_poly.type
_entity_poly.pdbx_seq_one_letter_code
_entity_poly.pdbx_strand_id
1 'polypeptide(L)'
;MTNRYDEKERRIHCAFSEKCGGCDYAGMKYDNELAVKQKYIEELFGEYVKVDDIVGMYRPIYYRNKVHAVVGLDESRNVIAGTYEENSHRIVDTSDCMIEDSQCTDIIKDIKELIASFKYQPYDEDAGKGMIRHILLRKGFSTKEIMLVIVTAGVAFPSKNNFLKALCEKHPEITTIVQNINDRRTSMVLGKRNIVLKGKGYIEDVLCGCRFRISPTSFYQINHQQTEKLYKKAIQLADISKKDTVIDAYCGIGTIGIVASKKAGKVIGVELNSEAVSDAKINASINNIKNATFVNADAGDFLVEYAKNAKADVVIMDPPRSGSTPEFLNSLLKIKPDRIVYISCGPDTQARDIKVLVKGGYKVTACQPFDLFPHTEHVETVVLLSQLKQKPDDYINVTIELDDMDITSAETKATYDEIKEYVFEHNAGMKVSNLYISQVKRKCGIEVGKNYNLPKNEDSRQPQCPEDKERAIVEALKHFKMIQQK
;
A
#
# COMPACT_ATOMS: atom_id res chain seq x y z
N MET A 1 -22.75 4.47 29.47
CA MET A 1 -22.29 5.62 28.65
C MET A 1 -22.82 5.37 27.26
N THR A 2 -23.62 6.28 26.70
CA THR A 2 -24.16 6.14 25.33
C THR A 2 -23.18 6.72 24.34
N ASN A 3 -23.00 6.05 23.20
CA ASN A 3 -22.23 6.59 22.09
C ASN A 3 -22.90 7.88 21.61
N ARG A 4 -22.10 8.91 21.32
CA ARG A 4 -22.62 10.19 20.85
C ARG A 4 -21.60 10.92 19.99
N TYR A 5 -22.11 11.70 19.04
CA TYR A 5 -21.33 12.61 18.23
C TYR A 5 -21.60 14.06 18.65
N ASP A 6 -20.54 14.82 18.91
CA ASP A 6 -20.61 16.26 19.14
C ASP A 6 -20.42 16.98 17.80
N GLU A 7 -21.50 17.57 17.26
CA GLU A 7 -21.50 18.27 15.97
C GLU A 7 -20.61 19.53 15.98
N LYS A 8 -20.44 20.20 17.14
CA LYS A 8 -19.69 21.46 17.24
C LYS A 8 -18.19 21.20 17.21
N GLU A 9 -17.74 20.22 17.99
CA GLU A 9 -16.33 19.83 18.06
C GLU A 9 -15.98 18.72 17.05
N ARG A 10 -16.98 18.23 16.30
CA ARG A 10 -16.91 17.11 15.37
C ARG A 10 -16.26 15.86 15.99
N ARG A 11 -16.54 15.63 17.26
CA ARG A 11 -15.88 14.63 18.11
C ARG A 11 -16.79 13.45 18.36
N ILE A 12 -16.24 12.24 18.27
CA ILE A 12 -16.94 11.03 18.71
C ILE A 12 -16.68 10.73 20.19
N HIS A 13 -17.70 10.29 20.90
CA HIS A 13 -17.61 9.63 22.19
C HIS A 13 -18.13 8.20 22.03
N CYS A 14 -17.23 7.22 22.11
CA CYS A 14 -17.55 5.81 21.94
C CYS A 14 -17.21 5.05 23.22
N ALA A 15 -18.16 4.32 23.79
CA ALA A 15 -17.94 3.47 24.96
C ALA A 15 -17.07 2.23 24.65
N PHE A 16 -16.87 1.92 23.36
CA PHE A 16 -16.16 0.73 22.92
C PHE A 16 -14.75 1.01 22.43
N SER A 17 -14.35 2.27 22.22
CA SER A 17 -13.12 2.62 21.49
C SER A 17 -11.86 2.03 22.12
N GLU A 18 -11.78 1.99 23.46
CA GLU A 18 -10.64 1.43 24.18
C GLU A 18 -10.46 -0.08 24.00
N LYS A 19 -11.53 -0.82 23.67
CA LYS A 19 -11.47 -2.28 23.46
C LYS A 19 -11.47 -2.65 21.98
N CYS A 20 -12.29 -1.96 21.19
CA CYS A 20 -12.49 -2.22 19.77
C CYS A 20 -11.21 -1.99 18.95
N GLY A 21 -10.33 -1.07 19.36
CA GLY A 21 -9.10 -0.73 18.61
C GLY A 21 -9.35 -0.10 17.24
N GLY A 22 -10.59 0.29 16.93
CA GLY A 22 -10.98 0.79 15.60
C GLY A 22 -10.91 2.31 15.42
N CYS A 23 -10.70 3.07 16.50
CA CYS A 23 -10.70 4.54 16.50
C CYS A 23 -9.65 5.07 17.49
N ASP A 24 -8.43 5.30 17.02
CA ASP A 24 -7.28 5.77 17.80
C ASP A 24 -7.49 7.16 18.41
N TYR A 25 -8.25 8.01 17.71
CA TYR A 25 -8.50 9.40 18.11
C TYR A 25 -9.91 9.61 18.67
N ALA A 26 -10.60 8.53 19.07
CA ALA A 26 -11.89 8.67 19.73
C ALA A 26 -11.80 9.60 20.94
N GLY A 27 -12.65 10.62 20.98
CA GLY A 27 -12.61 11.64 22.01
C GLY A 27 -11.66 12.81 21.74
N MET A 28 -10.97 12.85 20.61
CA MET A 28 -10.24 14.04 20.15
C MET A 28 -11.18 14.99 19.38
N LYS A 29 -10.93 16.30 19.44
CA LYS A 29 -11.58 17.25 18.51
C LYS A 29 -11.05 16.97 17.10
N TYR A 30 -11.92 16.93 16.10
CA TYR A 30 -11.53 16.56 14.75
C TYR A 30 -10.44 17.45 14.14
N ASP A 31 -10.47 18.76 14.43
CA ASP A 31 -9.40 19.68 13.97
C ASP A 31 -8.02 19.32 14.53
N ASN A 32 -7.97 18.76 15.74
CA ASN A 32 -6.72 18.30 16.32
C ASN A 32 -6.27 16.99 15.66
N GLU A 33 -7.20 16.09 15.29
CA GLU A 33 -6.87 14.89 14.51
C GLU A 33 -6.18 15.28 13.20
N LEU A 34 -6.78 16.24 12.47
CA LEU A 34 -6.22 16.76 11.23
C LEU A 34 -4.85 17.41 11.45
N ALA A 35 -4.67 18.19 12.53
CA ALA A 35 -3.38 18.80 12.84
C ALA A 35 -2.28 17.77 13.14
N VAL A 36 -2.60 16.70 13.88
CA VAL A 36 -1.66 15.59 14.16
C VAL A 36 -1.28 14.89 12.85
N LYS A 37 -2.26 14.56 12.01
CA LYS A 37 -2.04 13.93 10.71
C LYS A 37 -1.23 14.81 9.76
N GLN A 38 -1.53 16.11 9.71
CA GLN A 38 -0.80 17.10 8.90
C GLN A 38 0.68 17.12 9.29
N LYS A 39 0.96 17.28 10.58
CA LYS A 39 2.33 17.34 11.10
C LYS A 39 3.12 16.07 10.75
N TYR A 40 2.50 14.90 10.90
CA TYR A 40 3.12 13.63 10.53
C TYR A 40 3.52 13.57 9.04
N ILE A 41 2.68 14.06 8.14
CA ILE A 41 3.00 14.11 6.70
C ILE A 41 4.06 15.18 6.39
N GLU A 42 4.05 16.32 7.09
CA GLU A 42 5.09 17.35 6.99
C GLU A 42 6.46 16.83 7.43
N GLU A 43 6.54 16.03 8.49
CA GLU A 43 7.77 15.39 8.94
C GLU A 43 8.32 14.40 7.89
N LEU A 44 7.46 13.71 7.15
CA LEU A 44 7.86 12.73 6.13
C LEU A 44 8.24 13.36 4.78
N PHE A 45 7.54 14.41 4.35
CA PHE A 45 7.65 14.95 2.98
C PHE A 45 8.12 16.40 2.90
N GLY A 46 8.19 17.13 4.02
CA GLY A 46 8.53 18.54 4.06
C GLY A 46 9.91 18.88 3.52
N GLU A 47 10.86 17.93 3.59
CA GLU A 47 12.19 18.07 2.98
C GLU A 47 12.16 18.09 1.44
N TYR A 48 11.15 17.46 0.84
CA TYR A 48 11.03 17.35 -0.62
C TYR A 48 10.14 18.44 -1.22
N VAL A 49 9.05 18.79 -0.54
CA VAL A 49 8.04 19.71 -1.05
C VAL A 49 7.25 20.32 0.11
N LYS A 50 6.72 21.54 -0.08
CA LYS A 50 5.68 22.05 0.83
C LYS A 50 4.44 21.16 0.74
N VAL A 51 4.05 20.58 1.88
CA VAL A 51 2.85 19.75 1.99
C VAL A 51 1.61 20.65 1.96
N ASP A 52 0.62 20.29 1.13
CA ASP A 52 -0.68 20.97 1.10
C ASP A 52 -1.49 20.66 2.37
N ASP A 53 -2.43 21.53 2.74
CA ASP A 53 -3.30 21.31 3.92
C ASP A 53 -4.14 20.04 3.77
N ILE A 54 -4.18 19.19 4.81
CA ILE A 54 -4.93 17.94 4.80
C ILE A 54 -6.41 18.16 4.50
N VAL A 55 -6.91 17.38 3.54
CA VAL A 55 -8.32 17.42 3.15
C VAL A 55 -9.16 16.60 4.13
N GLY A 56 -9.76 17.29 5.09
CA GLY A 56 -10.68 16.72 6.06
C GLY A 56 -12.10 16.45 5.54
N MET A 57 -12.91 15.82 6.39
CA MET A 57 -14.33 15.51 6.18
C MET A 57 -15.22 16.51 6.91
N TYR A 58 -16.31 16.93 6.28
CA TYR A 58 -17.25 17.87 6.92
C TYR A 58 -17.89 17.25 8.15
N ARG A 59 -18.46 16.05 7.99
CA ARG A 59 -19.09 15.27 9.06
C ARG A 59 -18.40 13.89 9.16
N PRO A 60 -17.34 13.73 9.97
CA PRO A 60 -16.49 12.54 10.05
C PRO A 60 -17.13 11.25 10.62
N ILE A 61 -18.43 11.03 10.44
CA ILE A 61 -19.15 9.85 10.94
C ILE A 61 -19.92 9.17 9.81
N TYR A 62 -20.26 7.89 10.02
CA TYR A 62 -21.06 7.04 9.13
C TYR A 62 -20.52 6.97 7.69
N TYR A 63 -19.20 7.05 7.54
CA TYR A 63 -18.54 7.17 6.24
C TYR A 63 -18.20 5.81 5.61
N ARG A 64 -18.08 4.74 6.41
CA ARG A 64 -17.72 3.40 5.91
C ARG A 64 -18.90 2.75 5.22
N ASN A 65 -18.81 2.66 3.90
CA ASN A 65 -19.78 1.97 3.05
C ASN A 65 -19.67 0.43 3.08
N LYS A 66 -18.68 -0.10 3.82
CA LYS A 66 -18.44 -1.52 4.04
C LYS A 66 -18.39 -1.78 5.54
N VAL A 67 -19.32 -2.59 6.03
CA VAL A 67 -19.44 -2.95 7.44
C VAL A 67 -19.22 -4.44 7.60
N HIS A 68 -18.33 -4.84 8.50
CA HIS A 68 -17.98 -6.23 8.75
C HIS A 68 -18.20 -6.53 10.23
N ALA A 69 -18.98 -7.57 10.50
CA ALA A 69 -19.19 -8.09 11.84
C ALA A 69 -18.77 -9.56 11.90
N VAL A 70 -17.97 -9.89 12.90
CA VAL A 70 -17.74 -11.25 13.38
C VAL A 70 -18.98 -11.68 14.17
N VAL A 71 -19.47 -12.88 13.90
CA VAL A 71 -20.59 -13.47 14.66
C VAL A 71 -20.03 -14.52 15.60
N GLY A 72 -20.38 -14.43 16.87
CA GLY A 72 -19.95 -15.39 17.87
C GLY A 72 -20.95 -15.54 19.00
N LEU A 73 -20.49 -16.14 20.09
CA LEU A 73 -21.26 -16.31 21.32
C LEU A 73 -20.57 -15.55 22.46
N ASP A 74 -21.35 -14.90 23.32
CA ASP A 74 -20.85 -14.39 24.60
C ASP A 74 -20.68 -15.52 25.64
N GLU A 75 -20.18 -15.17 26.83
CA GLU A 75 -20.00 -16.12 27.94
C GLU A 75 -21.32 -16.78 28.41
N SER A 76 -22.46 -16.10 28.21
CA SER A 76 -23.81 -16.59 28.50
C SER A 76 -24.42 -17.38 27.34
N ARG A 77 -23.67 -17.61 26.25
CA ARG A 77 -24.08 -18.28 25.01
C ARG A 77 -25.16 -17.55 24.22
N ASN A 78 -25.30 -16.23 24.39
CA ASN A 78 -26.09 -15.41 23.49
C ASN A 78 -25.30 -15.09 22.22
N VAL A 79 -26.01 -14.97 21.09
CA VAL A 79 -25.39 -14.56 19.83
C VAL A 79 -24.99 -13.09 19.92
N ILE A 80 -23.72 -12.82 19.65
CA ILE A 80 -23.15 -11.46 19.55
C ILE A 80 -22.60 -11.22 18.16
N ALA A 81 -22.60 -9.96 17.74
CA ALA A 81 -22.04 -9.51 16.46
C ALA A 81 -21.25 -8.22 16.67
N GLY A 82 -20.01 -8.17 16.20
CA GLY A 82 -19.18 -6.98 16.31
C GLY A 82 -17.77 -7.19 15.78
N THR A 83 -16.78 -6.48 16.32
CA THR A 83 -15.37 -6.63 15.91
C THR A 83 -14.60 -7.51 16.89
N TYR A 84 -13.44 -7.99 16.45
CA TYR A 84 -12.43 -8.47 17.39
C TYR A 84 -11.88 -7.30 18.20
N GLU A 85 -11.67 -7.54 19.49
CA GLU A 85 -10.88 -6.69 20.38
C GLU A 85 -9.44 -6.61 19.89
N GLU A 86 -8.80 -5.46 20.10
CA GLU A 86 -7.44 -5.24 19.67
C GLU A 86 -6.49 -6.34 20.20
N ASN A 87 -5.66 -6.90 19.31
CA ASN A 87 -4.70 -7.97 19.63
C ASN A 87 -5.32 -9.25 20.22
N SER A 88 -6.61 -9.53 20.00
CA SER A 88 -7.25 -10.77 20.43
C SER A 88 -8.30 -11.30 19.43
N HIS A 89 -8.87 -12.47 19.70
CA HIS A 89 -10.05 -13.00 18.98
C HIS A 89 -11.33 -12.90 19.82
N ARG A 90 -11.31 -12.12 20.91
CA ARG A 90 -12.52 -11.85 21.70
C ARG A 90 -13.39 -10.86 20.95
N ILE A 91 -14.70 -11.11 20.91
CA ILE A 91 -15.63 -10.26 20.18
C ILE A 91 -16.14 -9.16 21.11
N VAL A 92 -16.02 -7.91 20.66
CA VAL A 92 -16.68 -6.76 21.28
C VAL A 92 -17.99 -6.53 20.53
N ASP A 93 -19.14 -6.61 21.22
CA ASP A 93 -20.43 -6.25 20.62
C ASP A 93 -20.44 -4.74 20.32
N THR A 94 -20.17 -4.41 19.06
CA THR A 94 -20.15 -3.04 18.53
C THR A 94 -21.45 -2.75 17.79
N SER A 95 -22.57 -2.89 18.49
CA SER A 95 -23.89 -2.63 17.95
C SER A 95 -24.15 -1.16 17.59
N ASP A 96 -23.28 -0.20 17.96
CA ASP A 96 -23.48 1.21 17.64
C ASP A 96 -22.16 1.88 17.22
N CYS A 97 -21.64 1.50 16.04
CA CYS A 97 -20.39 2.02 15.52
C CYS A 97 -20.61 3.31 14.70
N MET A 98 -20.17 4.46 15.21
CA MET A 98 -20.41 5.76 14.56
C MET A 98 -19.64 6.00 13.26
N ILE A 99 -18.69 5.14 12.88
CA ILE A 99 -17.94 5.29 11.61
C ILE A 99 -18.52 4.41 10.49
N GLU A 100 -19.38 3.46 10.83
CA GLU A 100 -20.04 2.52 9.91
C GLU A 100 -21.34 3.09 9.36
N ASP A 101 -21.75 2.76 8.13
CA ASP A 101 -23.07 3.19 7.66
C ASP A 101 -24.17 2.71 8.62
N SER A 102 -24.94 3.66 9.16
CA SER A 102 -25.92 3.39 10.24
C SER A 102 -26.99 2.38 9.83
N GLN A 103 -27.44 2.40 8.57
CA GLN A 103 -28.41 1.43 8.07
C GLN A 103 -27.81 0.02 8.01
N CYS A 104 -26.54 -0.10 7.61
CA CYS A 104 -25.85 -1.39 7.64
C CYS A 104 -25.70 -1.92 9.09
N THR A 105 -25.37 -1.05 10.04
CA THR A 105 -25.28 -1.42 11.46
C THR A 105 -26.64 -1.90 12.00
N ASP A 106 -27.74 -1.23 11.64
CA ASP A 106 -29.10 -1.65 12.04
C ASP A 106 -29.49 -3.01 11.43
N ILE A 107 -29.18 -3.23 10.15
CA ILE A 107 -29.38 -4.54 9.51
C ILE A 107 -28.60 -5.65 10.24
N ILE A 108 -27.38 -5.39 10.72
CA ILE A 108 -26.59 -6.38 11.48
C ILE A 108 -27.25 -6.72 12.82
N LYS A 109 -27.78 -5.74 13.54
CA LYS A 109 -28.52 -5.98 14.80
C LYS A 109 -29.69 -6.94 14.57
N ASP A 110 -30.43 -6.69 13.49
CA ASP A 110 -31.60 -7.48 13.14
C ASP A 110 -31.23 -8.88 12.64
N ILE A 111 -30.14 -9.01 11.88
CA ILE A 111 -29.58 -10.32 11.50
C ILE A 111 -29.12 -11.10 12.73
N LYS A 112 -28.52 -10.46 13.73
CA LYS A 112 -28.11 -11.10 14.99
C LYS A 112 -29.30 -11.75 15.70
N GLU A 113 -30.43 -11.04 15.78
CA GLU A 113 -31.68 -11.57 16.33
C GLU A 113 -32.22 -12.76 15.51
N LEU A 114 -32.18 -12.66 14.18
CA LEU A 114 -32.62 -13.74 13.30
C LEU A 114 -31.72 -14.98 13.40
N ILE A 115 -30.40 -14.81 13.53
CA ILE A 115 -29.47 -15.94 13.75
C ILE A 115 -29.85 -16.69 15.02
N ALA A 116 -30.15 -15.96 16.10
CA ALA A 116 -30.61 -16.55 17.36
C ALA A 116 -31.97 -17.27 17.20
N SER A 117 -32.95 -16.63 16.55
CA SER A 117 -34.30 -17.20 16.40
C SER A 117 -34.33 -18.45 15.51
N PHE A 118 -33.51 -18.49 14.46
CA PHE A 118 -33.34 -19.65 13.59
C PHE A 118 -32.37 -20.71 14.15
N LYS A 119 -31.79 -20.46 15.34
CA LYS A 119 -30.83 -21.35 16.04
C LYS A 119 -29.58 -21.67 15.20
N TYR A 120 -29.18 -20.76 14.33
CA TYR A 120 -27.94 -20.91 13.60
C TYR A 120 -26.76 -20.80 14.55
N GLN A 121 -25.81 -21.70 14.39
CA GLN A 121 -24.62 -21.73 15.25
C GLN A 121 -23.57 -20.77 14.68
N PRO A 122 -23.15 -19.75 15.43
CA PRO A 122 -21.93 -19.01 15.12
C PRO A 122 -20.74 -19.96 15.02
N TYR A 123 -19.76 -19.58 14.22
CA TYR A 123 -18.54 -20.36 14.04
C TYR A 123 -17.57 -20.11 15.18
N ASP A 124 -17.07 -21.20 15.74
CA ASP A 124 -16.03 -21.22 16.76
C ASP A 124 -14.71 -21.60 16.06
N GLU A 125 -13.77 -20.65 16.03
CA GLU A 125 -12.45 -20.81 15.38
C GLU A 125 -11.58 -21.87 16.09
N ASP A 126 -11.68 -21.98 17.41
CA ASP A 126 -10.90 -22.91 18.22
C ASP A 126 -11.40 -24.35 18.03
N ALA A 127 -12.72 -24.54 18.10
CA ALA A 127 -13.35 -25.84 17.87
C ALA A 127 -13.42 -26.21 16.39
N GLY A 128 -13.36 -25.23 15.49
CA GLY A 128 -13.59 -25.39 14.05
C GLY A 128 -15.00 -25.86 13.71
N LYS A 129 -16.01 -25.46 14.50
CA LYS A 129 -17.41 -25.90 14.39
C LYS A 129 -18.35 -24.71 14.28
N GLY A 130 -19.56 -24.96 13.80
CA GLY A 130 -20.57 -23.93 13.59
C GLY A 130 -20.73 -23.58 12.11
N MET A 131 -21.58 -22.59 11.83
CA MET A 131 -22.03 -22.29 10.49
C MET A 131 -21.70 -20.86 10.07
N ILE A 132 -22.18 -19.85 10.82
CA ILE A 132 -22.05 -18.43 10.45
C ILE A 132 -20.75 -17.88 11.03
N ARG A 133 -19.84 -17.43 10.17
CA ARG A 133 -18.57 -16.83 10.60
C ARG A 133 -18.67 -15.32 10.72
N HIS A 134 -19.11 -14.70 9.64
CA HIS A 134 -19.12 -13.25 9.50
C HIS A 134 -20.33 -12.78 8.72
N ILE A 135 -20.73 -11.55 8.99
CA ILE A 135 -21.67 -10.77 8.19
C ILE A 135 -20.91 -9.59 7.60
N LEU A 136 -21.02 -9.41 6.30
CA LEU A 136 -20.44 -8.28 5.58
C LEU A 136 -21.53 -7.58 4.81
N LEU A 137 -21.71 -6.29 5.06
CA LEU A 137 -22.59 -5.43 4.29
C LEU A 137 -21.76 -4.46 3.46
N ARG A 138 -22.19 -4.24 2.23
CA ARG A 138 -21.66 -3.19 1.36
C ARG A 138 -22.83 -2.36 0.86
N LYS A 139 -22.67 -1.04 0.83
CA LYS A 139 -23.70 -0.11 0.36
C LYS A 139 -23.11 0.83 -0.67
N GLY A 140 -23.76 0.95 -1.83
CA GLY A 140 -23.42 1.98 -2.80
C GLY A 140 -23.78 3.36 -2.23
N PHE A 141 -22.83 4.28 -2.17
CA PHE A 141 -23.10 5.61 -1.60
C PHE A 141 -24.07 6.40 -2.47
N SER A 142 -23.91 6.36 -3.80
CA SER A 142 -24.74 7.10 -4.75
C SER A 142 -26.01 6.33 -5.13
N THR A 143 -25.91 5.02 -5.35
CA THR A 143 -27.03 4.18 -5.79
C THR A 143 -27.93 3.70 -4.65
N LYS A 144 -27.41 3.70 -3.42
CA LYS A 144 -28.05 3.11 -2.22
C LYS A 144 -28.31 1.61 -2.31
N GLU A 145 -27.74 0.91 -3.31
CA GLU A 145 -27.84 -0.55 -3.38
C GLU A 145 -27.10 -1.20 -2.21
N ILE A 146 -27.70 -2.21 -1.59
CA ILE A 146 -27.13 -2.91 -0.43
C ILE A 146 -26.88 -4.38 -0.78
N MET A 147 -25.63 -4.80 -0.60
CA MET A 147 -25.20 -6.18 -0.69
C MET A 147 -24.94 -6.75 0.70
N LEU A 148 -25.73 -7.76 1.08
CA LEU A 148 -25.44 -8.59 2.23
C LEU A 148 -24.64 -9.82 1.81
N VAL A 149 -23.52 -10.05 2.47
CA VAL A 149 -22.70 -11.25 2.34
C VAL A 149 -22.71 -12.00 3.67
N ILE A 150 -23.27 -13.21 3.65
CA ILE A 150 -23.27 -14.12 4.80
C ILE A 150 -22.13 -15.10 4.60
N VAL A 151 -21.10 -15.02 5.44
CA VAL A 151 -19.95 -15.91 5.37
C VAL A 151 -20.24 -17.17 6.17
N THR A 152 -20.23 -18.32 5.52
CA THR A 152 -20.50 -19.62 6.15
C THR A 152 -19.32 -20.58 6.02
N ALA A 153 -19.15 -21.45 7.01
CA ALA A 153 -18.10 -22.48 7.01
C ALA A 153 -18.31 -23.59 5.96
N GLY A 154 -19.52 -23.70 5.41
CA GLY A 154 -19.87 -24.66 4.38
C GLY A 154 -21.10 -24.24 3.59
N VAL A 155 -21.43 -25.00 2.54
CA VAL A 155 -22.53 -24.70 1.60
C VAL A 155 -23.90 -24.90 2.25
N ALA A 156 -24.01 -25.81 3.22
CA ALA A 156 -25.27 -26.11 3.88
C ALA A 156 -25.84 -24.87 4.59
N PHE A 157 -27.07 -24.52 4.24
CA PHE A 157 -27.81 -23.41 4.84
C PHE A 157 -29.22 -23.91 5.18
N PRO A 158 -29.41 -24.57 6.34
CA PRO A 158 -30.70 -25.12 6.74
C PRO A 158 -31.76 -24.02 6.84
N SER A 159 -33.00 -24.30 6.42
CA SER A 159 -34.11 -23.32 6.46
C SER A 159 -33.82 -21.99 5.75
N LYS A 160 -32.85 -21.96 4.82
CA LYS A 160 -32.42 -20.77 4.08
C LYS A 160 -33.58 -19.95 3.51
N ASN A 161 -34.56 -20.60 2.88
CA ASN A 161 -35.67 -19.87 2.25
C ASN A 161 -36.54 -19.12 3.28
N ASN A 162 -36.77 -19.71 4.46
CA ASN A 162 -37.53 -19.06 5.53
C ASN A 162 -36.73 -17.91 6.16
N PHE A 163 -35.43 -18.11 6.37
CA PHE A 163 -34.53 -17.06 6.85
C PHE A 163 -34.48 -15.87 5.88
N LEU A 164 -34.27 -16.14 4.58
CA LEU A 164 -34.25 -15.11 3.54
C LEU A 164 -35.59 -14.38 3.44
N LYS A 165 -36.71 -15.08 3.60
CA LYS A 165 -38.04 -14.47 3.60
C LYS A 165 -38.19 -13.49 4.78
N ALA A 166 -37.92 -13.94 6.00
CA ALA A 166 -38.00 -13.08 7.20
C ALA A 166 -37.06 -11.88 7.10
N LEU A 167 -35.83 -12.10 6.59
CA LEU A 167 -34.86 -11.04 6.38
C LEU A 167 -35.33 -10.01 5.35
N CYS A 168 -35.87 -10.45 4.20
CA CYS A 168 -36.35 -9.54 3.16
C CYS A 168 -37.65 -8.82 3.54
N GLU A 169 -38.47 -9.41 4.42
CA GLU A 169 -39.64 -8.74 5.00
C GLU A 169 -39.21 -7.61 5.95
N LYS A 170 -38.17 -7.83 6.76
CA LYS A 170 -37.63 -6.81 7.68
C LYS A 170 -36.80 -5.74 6.97
N HIS A 171 -36.02 -6.13 5.94
CA HIS A 171 -35.15 -5.24 5.17
C HIS A 171 -35.38 -5.38 3.66
N PRO A 172 -36.49 -4.83 3.13
CA PRO A 172 -36.78 -4.86 1.70
C PRO A 172 -35.74 -4.11 0.85
N GLU A 173 -34.98 -3.17 1.43
CA GLU A 173 -33.94 -2.40 0.77
C GLU A 173 -32.71 -3.22 0.34
N ILE A 174 -32.50 -4.43 0.88
CA ILE A 174 -31.37 -5.28 0.50
C ILE A 174 -31.58 -5.78 -0.94
N THR A 175 -30.78 -5.28 -1.87
CA THR A 175 -30.91 -5.58 -3.30
C THR A 175 -30.23 -6.90 -3.67
N THR A 176 -29.12 -7.23 -3.01
CA THR A 176 -28.32 -8.44 -3.29
C THR A 176 -27.98 -9.18 -2.00
N ILE A 177 -28.15 -10.51 -2.01
CA ILE A 177 -27.71 -11.39 -0.91
C ILE A 177 -26.81 -12.48 -1.49
N VAL A 178 -25.63 -12.63 -0.92
CA VAL A 178 -24.63 -13.63 -1.30
C VAL A 178 -24.23 -14.47 -0.10
N GLN A 179 -24.16 -15.78 -0.27
CA GLN A 179 -23.49 -16.67 0.67
C GLN A 179 -22.04 -16.84 0.21
N ASN A 180 -21.07 -16.44 1.02
CA ASN A 180 -19.65 -16.69 0.77
C ASN A 180 -19.20 -17.89 1.60
N ILE A 181 -18.50 -18.84 0.98
CA ILE A 181 -18.03 -20.05 1.66
C ILE A 181 -16.58 -19.89 2.05
N ASN A 182 -16.33 -19.93 3.37
CA ASN A 182 -15.00 -19.92 3.96
C ASN A 182 -14.81 -21.15 4.86
N ASP A 183 -14.33 -22.23 4.23
CA ASP A 183 -14.06 -23.53 4.84
C ASP A 183 -12.65 -23.64 5.45
N ARG A 184 -11.90 -22.54 5.48
CA ARG A 184 -10.49 -22.51 5.90
C ARG A 184 -10.35 -22.03 7.33
N ARG A 185 -9.26 -22.43 7.99
CA ARG A 185 -8.78 -21.80 9.23
C ARG A 185 -7.78 -20.71 8.86
N THR A 186 -8.27 -19.50 8.67
CA THR A 186 -7.48 -18.36 8.17
C THR A 186 -8.05 -17.06 8.73
N SER A 187 -7.20 -16.05 8.87
CA SER A 187 -7.64 -14.68 9.18
C SER A 187 -8.39 -14.01 8.03
N MET A 188 -8.35 -14.59 6.82
CA MET A 188 -9.16 -14.07 5.71
C MET A 188 -10.64 -14.25 6.00
N VAL A 189 -11.37 -13.14 6.01
CA VAL A 189 -12.83 -13.12 6.25
C VAL A 189 -13.59 -13.85 5.15
N LEU A 190 -13.26 -13.58 3.88
CA LEU A 190 -13.96 -14.14 2.72
C LEU A 190 -13.18 -15.32 2.13
N GLY A 191 -13.90 -16.39 1.82
CA GLY A 191 -13.39 -17.48 0.98
C GLY A 191 -13.63 -17.23 -0.50
N LYS A 192 -13.31 -18.24 -1.33
CA LYS A 192 -13.26 -18.10 -2.79
C LYS A 192 -14.61 -18.30 -3.50
N ARG A 193 -15.59 -18.92 -2.83
CA ARG A 193 -16.85 -19.32 -3.47
C ARG A 193 -17.99 -18.42 -3.02
N ASN A 194 -18.65 -17.79 -3.99
CA ASN A 194 -19.86 -16.99 -3.80
C ASN A 194 -21.07 -17.73 -4.40
N ILE A 195 -22.17 -17.81 -3.63
CA ILE A 195 -23.46 -18.34 -4.06
C ILE A 195 -24.48 -17.23 -3.94
N VAL A 196 -25.05 -16.79 -5.07
CA VAL A 196 -26.07 -15.75 -5.08
C VAL A 196 -27.38 -16.31 -4.54
N LEU A 197 -27.90 -15.68 -3.49
CA LEU A 197 -29.17 -16.05 -2.86
C LEU A 197 -30.32 -15.13 -3.29
N LYS A 198 -30.02 -13.86 -3.59
CA LYS A 198 -30.95 -12.85 -4.10
C LYS A 198 -30.20 -11.84 -4.96
N GLY A 199 -30.83 -11.32 -6.00
CA GLY A 199 -30.31 -10.21 -6.80
C GLY A 199 -29.23 -10.64 -7.79
N LYS A 200 -28.33 -9.71 -8.12
CA LYS A 200 -27.35 -9.86 -9.22
C LYS A 200 -26.03 -10.53 -8.79
N GLY A 201 -25.81 -10.68 -7.48
CA GLY A 201 -24.54 -11.15 -6.93
C GLY A 201 -23.46 -10.07 -6.79
N TYR A 202 -23.77 -8.84 -7.19
CA TYR A 202 -22.96 -7.64 -7.02
C TYR A 202 -23.90 -6.45 -6.74
N ILE A 203 -23.31 -5.31 -6.38
CA ILE A 203 -23.98 -4.00 -6.40
C ILE A 203 -23.23 -3.05 -7.30
N GLU A 204 -23.85 -1.92 -7.62
CA GLU A 204 -23.21 -0.83 -8.36
C GLU A 204 -23.10 0.42 -7.51
N ASP A 205 -22.07 1.23 -7.72
CA ASP A 205 -21.98 2.59 -7.19
C ASP A 205 -21.46 3.58 -8.25
N VAL A 206 -21.61 4.87 -8.03
CA VAL A 206 -21.14 5.92 -8.95
C VAL A 206 -20.11 6.80 -8.26
N LEU A 207 -18.85 6.73 -8.70
CA LEU A 207 -17.71 7.47 -8.15
C LEU A 207 -17.04 8.30 -9.27
N CYS A 208 -16.76 9.58 -9.01
CA CYS A 208 -16.21 10.50 -10.01
C CYS A 208 -17.00 10.52 -11.33
N GLY A 209 -18.32 10.35 -11.26
CA GLY A 209 -19.22 10.25 -12.41
C GLY A 209 -18.99 9.03 -13.30
N CYS A 210 -18.37 7.97 -12.79
CA CYS A 210 -18.25 6.66 -13.43
C CYS A 210 -19.00 5.62 -12.59
N ARG A 211 -19.65 4.67 -13.26
CA ARG A 211 -20.39 3.58 -12.61
C ARG A 211 -19.50 2.36 -12.42
N PHE A 212 -19.48 1.78 -11.23
CA PHE A 212 -18.65 0.62 -10.92
C PHE A 212 -19.51 -0.50 -10.35
N ARG A 213 -19.38 -1.68 -10.94
CA ARG A 213 -19.81 -2.95 -10.36
C ARG A 213 -18.84 -3.32 -9.24
N ILE A 214 -19.40 -3.71 -8.09
CA ILE A 214 -18.71 -4.09 -6.87
C ILE A 214 -19.16 -5.49 -6.46
N SER A 215 -18.24 -6.44 -6.57
CA SER A 215 -18.43 -7.85 -6.20
C SER A 215 -18.15 -8.08 -4.70
N PRO A 216 -18.55 -9.20 -4.09
CA PRO A 216 -18.33 -9.48 -2.67
C PRO A 216 -16.86 -9.36 -2.24
N THR A 217 -15.96 -9.90 -3.05
CA THR A 217 -14.52 -10.01 -2.81
C THR A 217 -13.70 -8.84 -3.37
N SER A 218 -14.31 -7.94 -4.16
CA SER A 218 -13.55 -6.87 -4.82
C SER A 218 -13.16 -5.76 -3.85
N PHE A 219 -11.95 -5.23 -3.99
CA PHE A 219 -11.58 -4.01 -3.27
C PHE A 219 -12.33 -2.81 -3.84
N TYR A 220 -12.88 -1.98 -2.95
CA TYR A 220 -13.49 -0.70 -3.25
C TYR A 220 -13.31 0.19 -2.04
N GLN A 221 -13.03 1.47 -2.28
CA GLN A 221 -12.74 2.41 -1.21
C GLN A 221 -13.94 2.58 -0.28
N ILE A 222 -13.67 2.60 1.02
CA ILE A 222 -14.74 2.55 2.03
C ILE A 222 -15.34 3.91 2.35
N ASN A 223 -14.63 5.01 2.07
CA ASN A 223 -15.08 6.38 2.32
C ASN A 223 -15.30 7.12 0.99
N HIS A 224 -16.51 6.99 0.43
CA HIS A 224 -16.85 7.53 -0.88
C HIS A 224 -16.54 9.02 -1.04
N GLN A 225 -16.92 9.84 -0.05
CA GLN A 225 -16.80 11.29 -0.12
C GLN A 225 -15.34 11.76 -0.19
N GLN A 226 -14.46 11.07 0.53
CA GLN A 226 -13.03 11.38 0.52
C GLN A 226 -12.31 10.80 -0.69
N THR A 227 -12.66 9.58 -1.10
CA THR A 227 -12.10 8.98 -2.32
C THR A 227 -12.37 9.83 -3.54
N GLU A 228 -13.56 10.43 -3.67
CA GLU A 228 -13.86 11.30 -4.80
C GLU A 228 -12.93 12.53 -4.84
N LYS A 229 -12.63 13.14 -3.67
CA LYS A 229 -11.70 14.26 -3.58
C LYS A 229 -10.26 13.82 -3.91
N LEU A 230 -9.85 12.68 -3.37
CA LEU A 230 -8.52 12.11 -3.59
C LEU A 230 -8.28 11.81 -5.06
N TYR A 231 -9.20 11.08 -5.72
CA TYR A 231 -9.08 10.77 -7.15
C TYR A 231 -9.12 12.02 -8.02
N LYS A 232 -9.98 13.00 -7.71
CA LYS A 232 -9.99 14.28 -8.46
C LYS A 232 -8.65 15.00 -8.37
N LYS A 233 -8.04 15.07 -7.18
CA LYS A 233 -6.70 15.67 -7.01
C LYS A 233 -5.63 14.84 -7.71
N ALA A 234 -5.65 13.51 -7.61
CA ALA A 234 -4.71 12.65 -8.30
C ALA A 234 -4.72 12.87 -9.83
N ILE A 235 -5.92 12.92 -10.44
CA ILE A 235 -6.09 13.19 -11.87
C ILE A 235 -5.75 14.64 -12.24
N GLN A 236 -5.97 15.59 -11.32
CA GLN A 236 -5.56 16.98 -11.51
C GLN A 236 -4.03 17.12 -11.52
N LEU A 237 -3.35 16.54 -10.53
CA LEU A 237 -1.89 16.56 -10.42
C LEU A 237 -1.21 15.81 -11.56
N ALA A 238 -1.81 14.72 -12.03
CA ALA A 238 -1.32 13.97 -13.18
C ALA A 238 -1.30 14.82 -14.48
N ASP A 239 -2.12 15.88 -14.56
CA ASP A 239 -2.26 16.78 -15.72
C ASP A 239 -2.40 16.02 -17.06
N ILE A 240 -3.30 15.03 -17.06
CA ILE A 240 -3.48 14.09 -18.17
C ILE A 240 -4.17 14.79 -19.36
N SER A 241 -3.63 14.56 -20.54
CA SER A 241 -4.13 15.01 -21.83
C SER A 241 -4.49 13.84 -22.76
N LYS A 242 -5.14 14.15 -23.89
CA LYS A 242 -5.49 13.16 -24.93
C LYS A 242 -4.30 12.54 -25.66
N LYS A 243 -3.09 13.06 -25.43
CA LYS A 243 -1.85 12.53 -26.01
C LYS A 243 -1.19 11.50 -25.08
N ASP A 244 -1.56 11.51 -23.80
CA ASP A 244 -0.89 10.69 -22.79
C ASP A 244 -1.38 9.24 -22.84
N THR A 245 -0.41 8.33 -22.72
CA THR A 245 -0.62 6.95 -22.31
C THR A 245 -0.40 6.83 -20.82
N VAL A 246 -1.47 6.46 -20.11
CA VAL A 246 -1.49 6.30 -18.65
C VAL A 246 -1.42 4.82 -18.30
N ILE A 247 -0.48 4.44 -17.42
CA ILE A 247 -0.48 3.13 -16.78
C ILE A 247 -1.09 3.30 -15.37
N ASP A 248 -2.10 2.50 -15.07
CA ASP A 248 -2.72 2.38 -13.75
C ASP A 248 -2.22 1.06 -13.12
N ALA A 249 -1.22 1.16 -12.26
CA ALA A 249 -0.60 0.01 -11.59
C ALA A 249 -1.35 -0.31 -10.29
N TYR A 250 -1.59 -1.60 -10.04
CA TYR A 250 -2.43 -2.08 -8.94
C TYR A 250 -3.89 -1.63 -9.11
N CYS A 251 -4.40 -1.68 -10.35
CA CYS A 251 -5.65 -0.99 -10.70
C CYS A 251 -6.91 -1.56 -10.04
N GLY A 252 -6.85 -2.75 -9.41
CA GLY A 252 -8.02 -3.41 -8.86
C GLY A 252 -9.14 -3.56 -9.90
N ILE A 253 -10.34 -3.08 -9.56
CA ILE A 253 -11.49 -3.07 -10.49
C ILE A 253 -11.48 -1.89 -11.49
N GLY A 254 -10.34 -1.21 -11.63
CA GLY A 254 -10.08 -0.14 -12.59
C GLY A 254 -10.62 1.22 -12.18
N THR A 255 -10.85 1.50 -10.90
CA THR A 255 -11.50 2.75 -10.46
C THR A 255 -10.78 3.99 -10.94
N ILE A 256 -9.45 4.05 -10.75
CA ILE A 256 -8.63 5.21 -11.10
C ILE A 256 -8.46 5.29 -12.62
N GLY A 257 -8.04 4.20 -13.27
CA GLY A 257 -7.82 4.16 -14.71
C GLY A 257 -9.06 4.48 -15.54
N ILE A 258 -10.24 4.01 -15.13
CA ILE A 258 -11.52 4.34 -15.79
C ILE A 258 -11.81 5.84 -15.66
N VAL A 259 -11.58 6.46 -14.50
CA VAL A 259 -11.74 7.91 -14.34
C VAL A 259 -10.70 8.68 -15.18
N ALA A 260 -9.44 8.23 -15.18
CA ALA A 260 -8.36 8.81 -15.99
C ALA A 260 -8.65 8.75 -17.50
N SER A 261 -9.29 7.69 -17.98
CA SER A 261 -9.58 7.44 -19.39
C SER A 261 -10.43 8.53 -20.05
N LYS A 262 -11.24 9.24 -19.25
CA LYS A 262 -12.03 10.40 -19.72
C LYS A 262 -11.13 11.50 -20.28
N LYS A 263 -9.91 11.67 -19.74
CA LYS A 263 -8.93 12.67 -20.19
C LYS A 263 -7.80 12.09 -21.03
N ALA A 264 -7.33 10.89 -20.71
CA ALA A 264 -6.21 10.23 -21.38
C ALA A 264 -6.49 9.91 -22.85
N GLY A 265 -5.42 9.76 -23.63
CA GLY A 265 -5.46 9.14 -24.96
C GLY A 265 -5.67 7.64 -24.84
N LYS A 266 -4.86 6.99 -24.00
CA LYS A 266 -4.92 5.55 -23.72
C LYS A 266 -4.68 5.27 -22.24
N VAL A 267 -5.36 4.28 -21.69
CA VAL A 267 -5.16 3.78 -20.32
C VAL A 267 -4.86 2.29 -20.35
N ILE A 268 -3.87 1.87 -19.56
CA ILE A 268 -3.53 0.46 -19.35
C ILE A 268 -3.56 0.18 -17.86
N GLY A 269 -4.56 -0.56 -17.39
CA GLY A 269 -4.65 -1.03 -16.02
C GLY A 269 -3.95 -2.38 -15.85
N VAL A 270 -3.15 -2.54 -14.80
CA VAL A 270 -2.43 -3.77 -14.48
C VAL A 270 -2.79 -4.24 -13.08
N GLU A 271 -3.26 -5.47 -12.97
CA GLU A 271 -3.71 -6.06 -11.71
C GLU A 271 -3.43 -7.57 -11.67
N LEU A 272 -2.92 -8.05 -10.52
CA LEU A 272 -2.55 -9.45 -10.33
C LEU A 272 -3.77 -10.35 -10.13
N ASN A 273 -4.85 -9.82 -9.54
CA ASN A 273 -6.10 -10.54 -9.31
C ASN A 273 -6.97 -10.61 -10.58
N SER A 274 -7.15 -11.81 -11.11
CA SER A 274 -7.93 -12.05 -12.32
C SER A 274 -9.43 -11.72 -12.19
N GLU A 275 -10.03 -11.88 -11.01
CA GLU A 275 -11.42 -11.48 -10.74
C GLU A 275 -11.56 -9.96 -10.83
N ALA A 276 -10.61 -9.22 -10.24
CA ALA A 276 -10.59 -7.76 -10.28
C ALA A 276 -10.41 -7.24 -11.72
N VAL A 277 -9.55 -7.87 -12.52
CA VAL A 277 -9.39 -7.56 -13.96
C VAL A 277 -10.69 -7.83 -14.75
N SER A 278 -11.40 -8.90 -14.43
CA SER A 278 -12.70 -9.21 -15.04
C SER A 278 -13.72 -8.10 -14.72
N ASP A 279 -13.82 -7.72 -13.45
CA ASP A 279 -14.68 -6.61 -13.01
C ASP A 279 -14.25 -5.28 -13.66
N ALA A 280 -12.96 -5.01 -13.82
CA ALA A 280 -12.45 -3.81 -14.49
C ALA A 280 -12.86 -3.71 -15.96
N LYS A 281 -12.81 -4.83 -16.70
CA LYS A 281 -13.28 -4.90 -18.09
C LYS A 281 -14.79 -4.64 -18.18
N ILE A 282 -15.57 -5.22 -17.27
CA ILE A 282 -17.02 -4.97 -17.18
C ILE A 282 -17.29 -3.50 -16.85
N ASN A 283 -16.55 -2.93 -15.91
CA ASN A 283 -16.69 -1.52 -15.53
C ASN A 283 -16.37 -0.57 -16.68
N ALA A 284 -15.32 -0.83 -17.46
CA ALA A 284 -15.04 -0.04 -18.65
C ALA A 284 -16.17 -0.14 -19.69
N SER A 285 -16.72 -1.33 -19.90
CA SER A 285 -17.86 -1.55 -20.79
C SER A 285 -19.11 -0.78 -20.34
N ILE A 286 -19.48 -0.86 -19.06
CA ILE A 286 -20.64 -0.16 -18.49
C ILE A 286 -20.53 1.37 -18.63
N ASN A 287 -19.30 1.91 -18.61
CA ASN A 287 -19.03 3.33 -18.82
C ASN A 287 -18.79 3.71 -20.29
N ASN A 288 -18.96 2.78 -21.24
CA ASN A 288 -18.68 2.97 -22.67
C ASN A 288 -17.24 3.44 -22.97
N ILE A 289 -16.27 3.01 -22.15
CA ILE A 289 -14.85 3.36 -22.31
C ILE A 289 -14.18 2.35 -23.24
N LYS A 290 -13.64 2.85 -24.35
CA LYS A 290 -12.96 2.05 -25.38
C LYS A 290 -11.44 2.19 -25.39
N ASN A 291 -10.92 3.22 -24.73
CA ASN A 291 -9.49 3.55 -24.68
C ASN A 291 -8.79 3.06 -23.40
N ALA A 292 -9.41 2.15 -22.65
CA ALA A 292 -8.82 1.51 -21.49
C ALA A 292 -8.71 0.00 -21.69
N THR A 293 -7.54 -0.56 -21.41
CA THR A 293 -7.28 -2.01 -21.47
C THR A 293 -6.78 -2.50 -20.13
N PHE A 294 -7.29 -3.64 -19.65
CA PHE A 294 -6.90 -4.23 -18.37
C PHE A 294 -6.18 -5.56 -18.57
N VAL A 295 -5.01 -5.69 -17.97
CA VAL A 295 -4.10 -6.82 -18.10
C VAL A 295 -3.96 -7.52 -16.76
N ASN A 296 -4.06 -8.85 -16.77
CA ASN A 296 -3.78 -9.66 -15.60
C ASN A 296 -2.29 -10.03 -15.57
N ALA A 297 -1.51 -9.30 -14.79
CA ALA A 297 -0.06 -9.46 -14.68
C ALA A 297 0.45 -8.85 -13.37
N ASP A 298 1.66 -9.23 -12.99
CA ASP A 298 2.44 -8.45 -12.03
C ASP A 298 2.79 -7.08 -12.64
N ALA A 299 2.65 -6.02 -11.86
CA ALA A 299 2.84 -4.67 -12.36
C ALA A 299 4.31 -4.37 -12.69
N GLY A 300 5.27 -4.96 -11.97
CA GLY A 300 6.70 -4.80 -12.23
C GLY A 300 7.10 -5.50 -13.52
N ASP A 301 6.73 -6.78 -13.65
CA ASP A 301 7.01 -7.57 -14.86
C ASP A 301 6.39 -6.94 -16.11
N PHE A 302 5.14 -6.46 -15.99
CA PHE A 302 4.47 -5.77 -17.07
C PHE A 302 5.22 -4.51 -17.51
N LEU A 303 5.67 -3.68 -16.57
CA LEU A 303 6.40 -2.45 -16.89
C LEU A 303 7.73 -2.73 -17.58
N VAL A 304 8.47 -3.77 -17.18
CA VAL A 304 9.72 -4.17 -17.84
C VAL A 304 9.47 -4.57 -19.29
N GLU A 305 8.46 -5.40 -19.53
CA GLU A 305 8.13 -5.86 -20.88
C GLU A 305 7.61 -4.71 -21.75
N TYR A 306 6.77 -3.85 -21.17
CA TYR A 306 6.21 -2.69 -21.86
C TYR A 306 7.30 -1.71 -22.30
N ALA A 307 8.29 -1.46 -21.43
CA ALA A 307 9.40 -0.55 -21.71
C ALA A 307 10.28 -0.96 -22.90
N LYS A 308 10.22 -2.23 -23.35
CA LYS A 308 10.96 -2.70 -24.54
C LYS A 308 10.38 -2.15 -25.84
N ASN A 309 9.07 -1.89 -25.88
CA ASN A 309 8.34 -1.61 -27.11
C ASN A 309 7.61 -0.26 -27.09
N ALA A 310 7.41 0.33 -25.92
CA ALA A 310 6.63 1.55 -25.75
C ALA A 310 7.09 2.38 -24.54
N LYS A 311 6.68 3.65 -24.53
CA LYS A 311 6.87 4.58 -23.40
C LYS A 311 5.49 4.92 -22.81
N ALA A 312 5.43 5.02 -21.48
CA ALA A 312 4.29 5.59 -20.78
C ALA A 312 4.58 7.05 -20.40
N ASP A 313 3.59 7.92 -20.49
CA ASP A 313 3.73 9.33 -20.14
C ASP A 313 3.44 9.57 -18.65
N VAL A 314 2.47 8.83 -18.13
CA VAL A 314 2.03 8.93 -16.73
C VAL A 314 1.88 7.53 -16.15
N VAL A 315 2.41 7.31 -14.95
CA VAL A 315 2.08 6.14 -14.14
C VAL A 315 1.32 6.61 -12.90
N ILE A 316 0.14 6.05 -12.68
CA ILE A 316 -0.60 6.16 -11.42
C ILE A 316 -0.44 4.84 -10.69
N MET A 317 -0.14 4.90 -9.40
CA MET A 317 0.05 3.71 -8.57
C MET A 317 -0.63 3.89 -7.22
N ASP A 318 -1.32 2.85 -6.77
CA ASP A 318 -1.97 2.74 -5.46
C ASP A 318 -1.60 1.37 -4.82
N PRO A 319 -0.33 1.20 -4.40
CA PRO A 319 0.15 -0.08 -3.88
C PRO A 319 -0.45 -0.40 -2.49
N PRO A 320 -0.35 -1.67 -2.05
CA PRO A 320 -0.73 -2.05 -0.69
C PRO A 320 0.14 -1.35 0.37
N ARG A 321 -0.27 -1.43 1.65
CA ARG A 321 0.43 -0.79 2.79
C ARG A 321 1.94 -1.08 2.89
N SER A 322 2.41 -2.22 2.37
CA SER A 322 3.84 -2.58 2.29
C SER A 322 4.65 -1.66 1.36
N GLY A 323 3.98 -0.80 0.58
CA GLY A 323 4.55 -0.02 -0.51
C GLY A 323 4.84 -0.89 -1.72
N SER A 324 5.63 -0.34 -2.65
CA SER A 324 6.08 -1.03 -3.84
C SER A 324 7.35 -1.83 -3.61
N THR A 325 7.54 -2.88 -4.40
CA THR A 325 8.76 -3.68 -4.36
C THR A 325 9.93 -2.94 -5.03
N PRO A 326 11.19 -3.21 -4.63
CA PRO A 326 12.36 -2.68 -5.33
C PRO A 326 12.35 -2.98 -6.83
N GLU A 327 11.88 -4.15 -7.22
CA GLU A 327 11.77 -4.57 -8.62
C GLU A 327 10.80 -3.67 -9.40
N PHE A 328 9.65 -3.32 -8.81
CA PHE A 328 8.69 -2.40 -9.41
C PHE A 328 9.27 -0.99 -9.55
N LEU A 329 9.91 -0.45 -8.50
CA LEU A 329 10.53 0.87 -8.54
C LEU A 329 11.64 0.94 -9.59
N ASN A 330 12.49 -0.09 -9.69
CA ASN A 330 13.51 -0.18 -10.73
C ASN A 330 12.90 -0.22 -12.14
N SER A 331 11.74 -0.86 -12.30
CA SER A 331 11.01 -0.91 -13.56
C SER A 331 10.44 0.47 -13.94
N LEU A 332 9.93 1.23 -12.95
CA LEU A 332 9.54 2.63 -13.15
C LEU A 332 10.71 3.53 -13.56
N LEU A 333 11.88 3.32 -12.97
CA LEU A 333 13.08 4.08 -13.34
C LEU A 333 13.63 3.71 -14.73
N LYS A 334 13.28 2.54 -15.26
CA LYS A 334 13.60 2.14 -16.65
C LYS A 334 12.64 2.74 -17.66
N ILE A 335 11.32 2.67 -17.40
CA ILE A 335 10.31 3.21 -18.31
C ILE A 335 10.29 4.74 -18.35
N LYS A 336 10.78 5.40 -17.28
CA LYS A 336 10.96 6.85 -17.18
C LYS A 336 9.72 7.65 -17.63
N PRO A 337 8.54 7.43 -17.02
CA PRO A 337 7.39 8.27 -17.28
C PRO A 337 7.69 9.73 -16.92
N ASP A 338 7.07 10.65 -17.65
CA ASP A 338 7.24 12.08 -17.38
C ASP A 338 6.71 12.43 -15.98
N ARG A 339 5.65 11.73 -15.54
CA ARG A 339 4.96 11.94 -14.26
C ARG A 339 4.59 10.63 -13.57
N ILE A 340 4.76 10.57 -12.26
CA ILE A 340 4.29 9.48 -11.40
C ILE A 340 3.35 10.07 -10.36
N VAL A 341 2.13 9.55 -10.28
CA VAL A 341 1.18 9.86 -9.21
C VAL A 341 1.13 8.67 -8.27
N TYR A 342 1.74 8.83 -7.09
CA TYR A 342 1.76 7.81 -6.05
C TYR A 342 0.66 8.12 -5.04
N ILE A 343 -0.37 7.29 -5.02
CA ILE A 343 -1.41 7.27 -4.00
C ILE A 343 -1.02 6.23 -2.94
N SER A 344 -1.07 6.57 -1.65
CA SER A 344 -0.70 5.62 -0.59
C SER A 344 -1.58 5.77 0.64
N CYS A 345 -1.88 4.65 1.28
CA CYS A 345 -2.41 4.57 2.64
C CYS A 345 -1.34 4.22 3.70
N GLY A 346 -0.07 4.14 3.28
CA GLY A 346 1.11 3.94 4.12
C GLY A 346 2.16 5.02 3.84
N PRO A 347 2.12 6.16 4.55
CA PRO A 347 3.04 7.28 4.29
C PRO A 347 4.52 6.93 4.50
N ASP A 348 4.86 6.10 5.50
CA ASP A 348 6.25 5.68 5.75
C ASP A 348 6.85 4.87 4.58
N THR A 349 6.10 3.90 4.06
CA THR A 349 6.54 3.08 2.93
C THR A 349 6.57 3.90 1.64
N GLN A 350 5.64 4.85 1.47
CA GLN A 350 5.68 5.82 0.39
C GLN A 350 6.93 6.72 0.46
N ALA A 351 7.29 7.24 1.64
CA ALA A 351 8.49 8.06 1.82
C ALA A 351 9.78 7.27 1.53
N ARG A 352 9.84 5.99 1.95
CA ARG A 352 10.92 5.06 1.58
C ARG A 352 11.04 4.92 0.05
N ASP A 353 9.92 4.70 -0.63
CA ASP A 353 9.91 4.48 -2.08
C ASP A 353 10.27 5.75 -2.85
N ILE A 354 9.79 6.91 -2.39
CA ILE A 354 10.12 8.23 -2.97
C ILE A 354 11.62 8.51 -2.89
N LYS A 355 12.31 8.12 -1.81
CA LYS A 355 13.78 8.23 -1.73
C LYS A 355 14.48 7.51 -2.89
N VAL A 356 13.97 6.36 -3.30
CA VAL A 356 14.50 5.59 -4.44
C VAL A 356 14.21 6.31 -5.75
N LEU A 357 12.97 6.80 -5.94
CA LEU A 357 12.57 7.51 -7.16
C LEU A 357 13.33 8.83 -7.34
N VAL A 358 13.55 9.58 -6.26
CA VAL A 358 14.32 10.84 -6.28
C VAL A 358 15.77 10.57 -6.66
N LYS A 359 16.42 9.55 -6.07
CA LYS A 359 17.76 9.09 -6.49
C LYS A 359 17.80 8.66 -7.97
N GLY A 360 16.68 8.17 -8.49
CA GLY A 360 16.50 7.80 -9.90
C GLY A 360 16.21 8.95 -10.87
N GLY A 361 16.27 10.22 -10.42
CA GLY A 361 16.13 11.40 -11.28
C GLY A 361 14.73 12.02 -11.32
N TYR A 362 13.87 11.70 -10.34
CA TYR A 362 12.59 12.38 -10.16
C TYR A 362 12.68 13.47 -9.10
N LYS A 363 11.77 14.45 -9.19
CA LYS A 363 11.55 15.45 -8.16
C LYS A 363 10.11 15.35 -7.68
N VAL A 364 9.92 15.41 -6.38
CA VAL A 364 8.59 15.58 -5.78
C VAL A 364 8.12 17.00 -6.05
N THR A 365 6.96 17.15 -6.67
CA THR A 365 6.41 18.45 -7.08
C THR A 365 5.11 18.82 -6.37
N ALA A 366 4.42 17.84 -5.76
CA ALA A 366 3.27 18.08 -4.90
C ALA A 366 3.07 16.94 -3.89
N CYS A 367 2.57 17.26 -2.70
CA CYS A 367 2.12 16.29 -1.71
C CYS A 367 0.80 16.79 -1.09
N GLN A 368 -0.27 16.01 -1.22
CA GLN A 368 -1.59 16.31 -0.67
C GLN A 368 -2.05 15.17 0.24
N PRO A 369 -2.19 15.42 1.55
CA PRO A 369 -2.82 14.48 2.48
C PRO A 369 -4.35 14.57 2.44
N PHE A 370 -4.99 13.44 2.72
CA PHE A 370 -6.43 13.24 2.81
C PHE A 370 -6.76 12.42 4.05
N ASP A 371 -7.81 12.83 4.75
CA ASP A 371 -8.36 12.03 5.84
C ASP A 371 -9.46 11.09 5.35
N LEU A 372 -9.06 9.95 4.77
CA LEU A 372 -10.02 8.91 4.35
C LEU A 372 -10.59 8.10 5.52
N PHE A 373 -9.90 8.09 6.66
CA PHE A 373 -10.28 7.34 7.85
C PHE A 373 -10.31 8.27 9.08
N PRO A 374 -11.34 9.15 9.16
CA PRO A 374 -11.54 9.94 10.36
C PRO A 374 -11.59 9.09 11.63
N HIS A 375 -11.10 9.66 12.74
CA HIS A 375 -10.96 9.03 14.06
C HIS A 375 -9.93 7.91 14.19
N THR A 376 -9.16 7.63 13.14
CA THR A 376 -8.00 6.73 13.19
C THR A 376 -6.71 7.49 12.92
N GLU A 377 -5.55 6.89 13.19
CA GLU A 377 -4.25 7.50 12.86
C GLU A 377 -3.94 7.51 11.36
N HIS A 378 -4.67 6.73 10.56
CA HIS A 378 -4.37 6.53 9.14
C HIS A 378 -4.56 7.82 8.32
N VAL A 379 -3.62 8.04 7.41
CA VAL A 379 -3.63 9.15 6.45
C VAL A 379 -3.42 8.58 5.06
N GLU A 380 -4.21 9.03 4.09
CA GLU A 380 -3.91 8.79 2.68
C GLU A 380 -3.23 10.00 2.07
N THR A 381 -2.30 9.76 1.15
CA THR A 381 -1.50 10.80 0.51
C THR A 381 -1.48 10.62 -0.99
N VAL A 382 -1.52 11.73 -1.72
CA VAL A 382 -1.24 11.78 -3.15
C VAL A 382 0.05 12.57 -3.34
N VAL A 383 1.09 11.91 -3.83
CA VAL A 383 2.37 12.53 -4.15
C VAL A 383 2.59 12.52 -5.66
N LEU A 384 2.89 13.70 -6.22
CA LEU A 384 3.30 13.84 -7.61
C LEU A 384 4.82 13.88 -7.68
N LEU A 385 5.39 12.98 -8.48
CA LEU A 385 6.78 13.04 -8.89
C LEU A 385 6.83 13.38 -10.38
N SER A 386 7.74 14.25 -10.75
CA SER A 386 8.00 14.62 -12.14
C SER A 386 9.44 14.32 -12.49
N GLN A 387 9.66 13.79 -13.69
CA GLN A 387 11.00 13.54 -14.17
C GLN A 387 11.74 14.88 -14.34
N LEU A 388 12.97 14.96 -13.85
CA LEU A 388 13.84 16.08 -14.16
C LEU A 388 14.22 16.01 -15.64
N LYS A 389 13.59 16.82 -16.48
CA LYS A 389 14.03 17.02 -17.86
C LYS A 389 15.34 17.79 -17.80
N GLN A 390 16.48 17.12 -17.99
CA GLN A 390 17.73 17.82 -18.30
C GLN A 390 17.49 18.63 -19.58
N LYS A 391 17.51 19.95 -19.50
CA LYS A 391 17.80 20.74 -20.71
C LYS A 391 19.24 20.42 -21.11
N PRO A 392 19.58 20.43 -22.41
CA PRO A 392 20.96 20.21 -22.88
C PRO A 392 22.00 21.14 -22.22
N ASP A 393 21.57 22.28 -21.65
CA ASP A 393 22.43 23.31 -21.05
C ASP A 393 22.13 23.62 -19.57
N ASP A 394 21.27 22.84 -18.89
CA ASP A 394 21.02 23.07 -17.45
C ASP A 394 22.11 22.41 -16.61
N TYR A 395 23.18 23.16 -16.34
CA TYR A 395 24.14 22.83 -15.28
C TYR A 395 23.47 23.01 -13.92
N ILE A 396 23.38 21.94 -13.14
CA ILE A 396 22.99 22.02 -11.72
C ILE A 396 24.22 22.52 -10.97
N ASN A 397 24.19 23.78 -10.50
CA ASN A 397 25.11 24.23 -9.47
C ASN A 397 24.69 23.59 -8.14
N VAL A 398 25.23 22.41 -7.86
CA VAL A 398 25.19 21.82 -6.52
C VAL A 398 26.26 22.55 -5.71
N THR A 399 25.84 23.40 -4.77
CA THR A 399 26.72 23.86 -3.70
C THR A 399 26.90 22.68 -2.76
N ILE A 400 27.98 21.94 -2.96
CA ILE A 400 28.41 20.88 -2.06
C ILE A 400 28.99 21.60 -0.84
N GLU A 401 28.32 21.54 0.31
CA GLU A 401 29.01 21.79 1.57
C GLU A 401 30.09 20.72 1.72
N LEU A 402 31.34 21.18 1.81
CA LEU A 402 32.58 20.42 1.60
C LEU A 402 32.90 19.38 2.68
N ASP A 403 31.93 18.98 3.51
CA ASP A 403 32.16 18.05 4.62
C ASP A 403 31.76 16.60 4.32
N ASP A 404 31.10 16.30 3.19
CA ASP A 404 30.62 14.94 2.89
C ASP A 404 30.84 14.45 1.43
N MET A 405 31.83 14.98 0.72
CA MET A 405 32.20 14.47 -0.62
C MET A 405 33.69 14.17 -0.78
N ASP A 406 34.03 12.93 -0.48
CA ASP A 406 35.24 12.28 -0.98
C ASP A 406 35.01 11.85 -2.44
N ILE A 407 35.16 12.81 -3.38
CA ILE A 407 35.27 12.50 -4.81
C ILE A 407 36.70 12.04 -5.07
N THR A 408 36.95 10.73 -4.97
CA THR A 408 37.99 10.07 -5.79
C THR A 408 37.56 8.67 -6.23
N SER A 409 37.41 8.53 -7.56
CA SER A 409 37.41 7.30 -8.36
C SER A 409 36.37 6.21 -8.06
N ALA A 410 35.25 6.29 -8.77
CA ALA A 410 34.54 5.11 -9.27
C ALA A 410 35.38 4.43 -10.37
N GLU A 411 36.49 3.83 -9.97
CA GLU A 411 37.18 2.77 -10.71
C GLU A 411 37.15 1.52 -9.83
N THR A 412 36.85 0.37 -10.42
CA THR A 412 36.81 -0.95 -9.79
C THR A 412 38.09 -1.24 -8.99
N LYS A 413 38.08 -0.98 -7.67
CA LYS A 413 39.19 -1.29 -6.75
C LYS A 413 39.07 -2.75 -6.31
N ALA A 414 40.09 -3.56 -6.61
CA ALA A 414 40.14 -4.95 -6.16
C ALA A 414 40.14 -5.06 -4.62
N THR A 415 39.35 -6.01 -4.14
CA THR A 415 39.24 -6.40 -2.74
C THR A 415 40.55 -7.01 -2.23
N TYR A 416 40.69 -7.13 -0.92
CA TYR A 416 41.88 -7.72 -0.30
C TYR A 416 42.08 -9.19 -0.69
N ASP A 417 40.99 -9.91 -0.94
CA ASP A 417 41.06 -11.34 -1.26
C ASP A 417 41.43 -11.56 -2.73
N GLU A 418 40.93 -10.74 -3.66
CA GLU A 418 41.39 -10.74 -5.06
C GLU A 418 42.89 -10.43 -5.19
N ILE A 419 43.42 -9.52 -4.36
CA ILE A 419 44.86 -9.22 -4.35
C ILE A 419 45.68 -10.41 -3.82
N LYS A 420 45.19 -11.12 -2.81
CA LYS A 420 45.88 -12.32 -2.28
C LYS A 420 45.90 -13.44 -3.31
N GLU A 421 44.78 -13.66 -3.98
CA GLU A 421 44.63 -14.69 -5.00
C GLU A 421 45.57 -14.44 -6.17
N TYR A 422 45.62 -13.19 -6.67
CA TYR A 422 46.55 -12.80 -7.71
C TYR A 422 48.01 -13.07 -7.32
N VAL A 423 48.44 -12.63 -6.12
CA VAL A 423 49.81 -12.84 -5.64
C VAL A 423 50.13 -14.33 -5.46
N PHE A 424 49.15 -15.12 -5.02
CA PHE A 424 49.33 -16.56 -4.86
C PHE A 424 49.56 -17.25 -6.21
N GLU A 425 48.76 -16.91 -7.23
CA GLU A 425 48.85 -17.50 -8.56
C GLU A 425 50.10 -17.06 -9.34
N HIS A 426 50.49 -15.79 -9.23
CA HIS A 426 51.52 -15.19 -10.09
C HIS A 426 52.91 -15.12 -9.45
N ASN A 427 53.03 -15.42 -8.15
CA ASN A 427 54.31 -15.39 -7.44
C ASN A 427 54.60 -16.72 -6.71
N ALA A 428 54.48 -17.85 -7.43
CA ALA A 428 54.87 -19.18 -6.96
C ALA A 428 54.24 -19.62 -5.62
N GLY A 429 52.95 -19.34 -5.42
CA GLY A 429 52.22 -19.71 -4.21
C GLY A 429 52.49 -18.80 -3.00
N MET A 430 53.07 -17.62 -3.23
CA MET A 430 53.38 -16.65 -2.17
C MET A 430 52.10 -16.18 -1.44
N LYS A 431 52.11 -16.27 -0.11
CA LYS A 431 50.99 -15.80 0.74
C LYS A 431 51.31 -14.44 1.36
N VAL A 432 50.37 -13.51 1.22
CA VAL A 432 50.43 -12.16 1.78
C VAL A 432 49.25 -11.92 2.75
N SER A 433 49.48 -11.10 3.78
CA SER A 433 48.48 -10.78 4.80
C SER A 433 47.76 -9.47 4.47
N ASN A 434 46.57 -9.27 5.06
CA ASN A 434 45.86 -7.97 4.96
C ASN A 434 46.72 -6.81 5.49
N LEU A 435 47.56 -7.08 6.50
CA LEU A 435 48.51 -6.11 7.03
C LEU A 435 49.48 -5.63 5.97
N TYR A 436 50.15 -6.54 5.26
CA TYR A 436 51.10 -6.16 4.21
C TYR A 436 50.43 -5.46 3.03
N ILE A 437 49.25 -5.93 2.60
CA ILE A 437 48.49 -5.25 1.54
C ILE A 437 48.12 -3.83 1.96
N SER A 438 47.73 -3.62 3.22
CA SER A 438 47.40 -2.28 3.75
C SER A 438 48.62 -1.35 3.82
N GLN A 439 49.78 -1.86 4.24
CA GLN A 439 51.02 -1.09 4.30
C GLN A 439 51.45 -0.64 2.90
N VAL A 440 51.38 -1.53 1.91
CA VAL A 440 51.74 -1.23 0.51
C VAL A 440 50.73 -0.28 -0.13
N LYS A 441 49.42 -0.47 0.08
CA LYS A 441 48.39 0.48 -0.39
C LYS A 441 48.64 1.90 0.11
N ARG A 442 48.98 2.06 1.41
CA ARG A 442 49.35 3.36 2.00
C ARG A 442 50.61 3.95 1.36
N LYS A 443 51.66 3.15 1.17
CA LYS A 443 52.90 3.59 0.47
C LYS A 443 52.62 4.08 -0.95
N CYS A 444 51.63 3.51 -1.62
CA CYS A 444 51.22 3.89 -2.96
C CYS A 444 50.14 4.99 -3.02
N GLY A 445 49.77 5.60 -1.89
CA GLY A 445 48.78 6.69 -1.84
C GLY A 445 47.32 6.26 -1.96
N ILE A 446 47.00 4.98 -1.72
CA ILE A 446 45.63 4.46 -1.70
C ILE A 446 45.11 4.46 -0.27
N GLU A 447 43.97 5.10 -0.02
CA GLU A 447 43.31 5.06 1.27
C GLU A 447 42.82 3.64 1.64
N VAL A 448 42.96 3.30 2.92
CA VAL A 448 42.55 2.01 3.48
C VAL A 448 41.68 2.24 4.71
N GLY A 449 40.53 1.58 4.79
CA GLY A 449 39.56 1.77 5.87
C GLY A 449 40.14 1.52 7.28
N LYS A 450 39.63 2.26 8.28
CA LYS A 450 40.17 2.35 9.66
C LYS A 450 40.26 1.02 10.45
N ASN A 451 39.71 -0.09 9.96
CA ASN A 451 39.47 -1.31 10.75
C ASN A 451 40.45 -2.46 10.53
N TYR A 452 41.42 -2.36 9.61
CA TYR A 452 42.43 -3.41 9.43
C TYR A 452 43.80 -2.90 9.87
N ASN A 453 44.18 -3.26 11.10
CA ASN A 453 45.53 -3.14 11.67
C ASN A 453 45.94 -1.81 12.32
N LEU A 454 45.05 -1.19 13.09
CA LEU A 454 45.51 -0.30 14.16
C LEU A 454 45.99 -1.15 15.35
N PRO A 455 47.18 -0.89 15.90
CA PRO A 455 47.66 -1.60 17.08
C PRO A 455 46.77 -1.28 18.29
N LYS A 456 46.50 -2.26 19.15
CA LYS A 456 45.67 -2.05 20.34
C LYS A 456 46.34 -1.19 21.42
N ASN A 457 47.67 -1.00 21.35
CA ASN A 457 48.49 -0.17 22.25
C ASN A 457 49.57 0.58 21.45
N GLU A 458 49.99 1.77 21.92
CA GLU A 458 50.92 2.67 21.23
C GLU A 458 52.36 2.11 21.04
N ASP A 459 52.81 1.15 21.87
CA ASP A 459 54.17 0.60 21.83
C ASP A 459 54.35 -0.70 21.03
N SER A 460 53.35 -1.15 20.25
CA SER A 460 53.50 -2.40 19.50
C SER A 460 54.29 -2.20 18.19
N ARG A 461 55.45 -2.85 18.06
CA ARG A 461 56.20 -2.93 16.80
C ARG A 461 55.46 -3.82 15.80
N GLN A 462 54.83 -3.24 14.78
CA GLN A 462 54.24 -4.02 13.69
C GLN A 462 55.33 -4.52 12.72
N PRO A 463 55.26 -5.77 12.24
CA PRO A 463 56.19 -6.29 11.24
C PRO A 463 56.03 -5.50 9.93
N GLN A 464 57.15 -5.08 9.34
CA GLN A 464 57.19 -4.43 8.04
C GLN A 464 57.10 -5.48 6.94
N CYS A 465 56.39 -5.17 5.86
CA CYS A 465 56.31 -6.02 4.68
C CYS A 465 57.72 -6.28 4.10
N PRO A 466 58.14 -7.55 3.98
CA PRO A 466 59.36 -7.91 3.25
C PRO A 466 59.35 -7.40 1.80
N GLU A 467 60.52 -7.06 1.25
CA GLU A 467 60.65 -6.44 -0.09
C GLU A 467 60.11 -7.30 -1.23
N ASP A 468 60.29 -8.63 -1.13
CA ASP A 468 59.78 -9.61 -2.10
C ASP A 468 58.24 -9.61 -2.15
N LYS A 469 57.59 -9.53 -0.98
CA LYS A 469 56.13 -9.44 -0.86
C LYS A 469 55.60 -8.08 -1.28
N GLU A 470 56.34 -7.01 -1.00
CA GLU A 470 55.97 -5.66 -1.42
C GLU A 470 55.94 -5.55 -2.94
N ARG A 471 56.94 -6.11 -3.64
CA ARG A 471 56.97 -6.14 -5.11
C ARG A 471 55.77 -6.89 -5.70
N ALA A 472 55.44 -8.06 -5.16
CA ALA A 472 54.29 -8.86 -5.61
C ALA A 472 52.95 -8.12 -5.41
N ILE A 473 52.78 -7.44 -4.27
CA ILE A 473 51.57 -6.65 -4.00
C ILE A 473 51.49 -5.44 -4.94
N VAL A 474 52.59 -4.74 -5.20
CA VAL A 474 52.64 -3.62 -6.16
C VAL A 474 52.26 -4.08 -7.56
N GLU A 475 52.72 -5.26 -7.97
CA GLU A 475 52.35 -5.86 -9.26
C GLU A 475 50.85 -6.14 -9.35
N ALA A 476 50.26 -6.73 -8.31
CA ALA A 476 48.81 -6.94 -8.22
C ALA A 476 48.03 -5.61 -8.28
N LEU A 477 48.48 -4.57 -7.56
CA LEU A 477 47.84 -3.26 -7.58
C LEU A 477 47.92 -2.60 -8.98
N LYS A 478 49.00 -2.80 -9.73
CA LYS A 478 49.11 -2.36 -11.13
C LYS A 478 48.15 -3.14 -12.02
N HIS A 479 48.04 -4.46 -11.85
CA HIS A 479 47.14 -5.31 -12.62
C HIS A 479 45.68 -4.83 -12.50
N PHE A 480 45.24 -4.54 -11.27
CA PHE A 480 43.90 -4.03 -11.01
C PHE A 480 43.73 -2.53 -11.29
N LYS A 481 44.70 -1.89 -11.97
CA LYS A 481 44.72 -0.46 -12.29
C LYS A 481 44.55 0.46 -11.07
N MET A 482 44.88 -0.04 -9.87
CA MET A 482 44.78 0.72 -8.63
C MET A 482 45.94 1.73 -8.48
N ILE A 483 47.02 1.54 -9.22
CA ILE A 483 48.15 2.47 -9.34
C ILE A 483 48.60 2.54 -10.81
N GLN A 484 49.03 3.72 -11.26
CA GLN A 484 49.50 3.92 -12.64
C GLN A 484 50.89 3.30 -12.86
N GLN A 485 51.16 2.79 -14.07
CA GLN A 485 52.52 2.42 -14.49
C GLN A 485 53.39 3.69 -14.55
N LYS A 486 54.48 3.71 -13.78
CA LYS A 486 55.59 4.63 -14.02
C LYS A 486 56.54 4.02 -15.03
#